data_AF-A0AAX2ZTR2-F1
#
_entry.id   AF-A0AAX2ZTR2-F1
#
_cell.length_a   1.000
_cell.length_b   1.000
_cell.length_c   1.000
_cell.angle_alpha   90.00
_cell.angle_beta   90.00
_cell.angle_gamma   90.00
#
_symmetry.space_group_name_H-M   'P 1'
#
loop_
_entity.id
_entity.type
_entity.pdbx_description
1 polymer ?
#
loop_
_entity_poly.entity_id
_entity_poly.type
_entity_poly.pdbx_seq_one_letter_code
_entity_poly.pdbx_strand_id
1 'polypeptide(L)'
;MSDEPSFVDVVNPTPEEIHAWAYSGACEPMQDWDLIVADVDNVELFLELVGDPACPAREYLLGSLYCLVGHSDRTDPRLLRAAEAARTSSDAWIATWGRRACQVAEHPSGFDRADWCGLDGLRSNPDR
;
A
#
# COMPACT_ATOMS: atom_id res chain seq x y z
N MET A 1 22.91 -13.28 14.07
CA MET A 1 22.85 -11.82 13.96
C MET A 1 22.15 -11.58 12.66
N SER A 2 20.87 -11.22 12.69
CA SER A 2 20.16 -10.85 11.46
C SER A 2 20.77 -9.53 11.02
N ASP A 3 21.30 -9.49 9.80
CA ASP A 3 21.64 -8.20 9.18
C ASP A 3 20.33 -7.40 9.12
N GLU A 4 20.29 -6.26 9.79
CA GLU A 4 19.17 -5.33 9.63
C GLU A 4 19.07 -4.96 8.15
N PRO A 5 17.84 -4.82 7.60
CA PRO A 5 17.68 -4.41 6.21
C PRO A 5 18.37 -3.06 6.00
N SER A 6 19.32 -3.02 5.08
CA SER A 6 20.06 -1.81 4.75
C SER A 6 19.53 -1.21 3.46
N PHE A 7 19.22 0.08 3.49
CA PHE A 7 18.83 0.86 2.31
C PHE A 7 20.03 1.63 1.78
N VAL A 8 20.24 1.60 0.45
CA VAL A 8 21.22 2.48 -0.22
C VAL A 8 20.74 3.93 -0.16
N ASP A 9 19.46 4.16 -0.42
CA ASP A 9 18.78 5.44 -0.26
C ASP A 9 17.40 5.23 0.38
N VAL A 10 17.26 5.59 1.65
CA VAL A 10 16.03 5.36 2.42
C VAL A 10 14.82 6.12 1.90
N VAL A 11 15.03 7.23 1.17
CA VAL A 11 13.93 8.02 0.57
C VAL A 11 13.60 7.60 -0.86
N ASN A 12 14.36 6.67 -1.43
CA ASN A 12 14.14 6.10 -2.76
C ASN A 12 14.56 4.61 -2.77
N PRO A 13 13.93 3.76 -1.94
CA PRO A 13 14.32 2.37 -1.81
C PRO A 13 13.95 1.56 -3.05
N THR A 14 14.75 0.55 -3.39
CA THR A 14 14.41 -0.36 -4.49
C THR A 14 13.30 -1.34 -4.06
N PRO A 15 12.58 -1.95 -5.01
CA PRO A 15 11.62 -3.01 -4.71
C PRO A 15 12.20 -4.14 -3.85
N GLU A 16 13.45 -4.53 -4.12
CA GLU A 16 14.15 -5.57 -3.35
C GLU A 16 14.43 -5.13 -1.91
N GLU A 17 14.80 -3.87 -1.70
CA GLU A 17 15.03 -3.31 -0.36
C GLU A 17 13.73 -3.23 0.44
N ILE A 18 12.63 -2.80 -0.19
CA ILE A 18 11.29 -2.79 0.43
C ILE A 18 10.88 -4.22 0.81
N HIS A 19 11.04 -5.19 -0.10
CA HIS A 19 10.72 -6.59 0.17
C HIS A 19 11.56 -7.15 1.32
N ALA A 20 12.88 -6.91 1.33
CA ALA A 20 13.77 -7.37 2.40
C ALA A 20 13.35 -6.77 3.75
N TRP A 21 13.04 -5.48 3.79
CA TRP A 21 12.52 -4.82 4.99
C TRP A 21 11.19 -5.41 5.44
N ALA A 22 10.27 -5.68 4.52
CA ALA A 22 8.92 -6.16 4.85
C ALA A 22 8.94 -7.47 5.65
N TYR A 23 9.93 -8.33 5.39
CA TYR A 23 10.14 -9.61 6.09
C TYR A 23 11.15 -9.55 7.25
N SER A 24 11.79 -8.42 7.48
CA SER A 24 12.83 -8.29 8.50
C SER A 24 12.31 -8.25 9.94
N GLY A 25 11.06 -7.78 10.14
CA GLY A 25 10.52 -7.43 11.46
C GLY A 25 11.11 -6.14 12.06
N ALA A 26 11.92 -5.40 11.31
CA ALA A 26 12.43 -4.10 11.72
C ALA A 26 11.30 -3.05 11.77
N CYS A 27 11.51 -1.99 12.55
CA CYS A 27 10.64 -0.82 12.52
C CYS A 27 10.77 -0.06 11.18
N GLU A 28 9.90 0.92 10.96
CA GLU A 28 10.05 1.83 9.84
C GLU A 28 11.44 2.50 9.85
N PRO A 29 12.11 2.62 8.69
CA PRO A 29 13.47 3.17 8.63
C PRO A 29 13.55 4.66 9.00
N MET A 30 12.46 5.39 8.84
CA MET A 30 12.32 6.80 9.19
C MET A 30 10.85 7.19 9.35
N GLN A 31 10.61 8.39 9.90
CA GLN A 31 9.27 8.96 10.00
C GLN A 31 8.64 9.15 8.61
N ASP A 32 7.33 8.94 8.52
CA ASP A 32 6.50 9.13 7.31
C ASP A 32 6.96 8.24 6.14
N TRP A 33 7.65 7.13 6.44
CA TRP A 33 8.17 6.25 5.41
C TRP A 33 7.06 5.57 4.61
N ASP A 34 5.87 5.39 5.21
CA ASP A 34 4.67 4.90 4.54
C ASP A 34 4.23 5.82 3.39
N LEU A 35 4.47 7.13 3.52
CA LEU A 35 4.25 8.13 2.46
C LEU A 35 5.36 8.12 1.42
N ILE A 36 6.61 7.91 1.84
CA ILE A 36 7.78 7.85 0.95
C ILE A 36 7.65 6.70 -0.04
N VAL A 37 7.29 5.51 0.43
CA VAL A 37 7.21 4.32 -0.42
C VAL A 37 5.90 4.23 -1.22
N ALA A 38 4.90 5.06 -0.90
CA ALA A 38 3.57 5.10 -1.52
C ALA A 38 3.56 5.67 -2.96
N ASP A 39 4.39 5.09 -3.82
CA ASP A 39 4.51 5.38 -5.24
C ASP A 39 3.77 4.32 -6.08
N VAL A 40 3.17 4.75 -7.19
CA VAL A 40 2.48 3.87 -8.13
C VAL A 40 3.39 2.80 -8.74
N ASP A 41 4.70 3.05 -8.82
CA ASP A 41 5.69 2.05 -9.24
C ASP A 41 5.76 0.85 -8.29
N ASN A 42 5.38 1.03 -7.02
CA ASN A 42 5.39 0.00 -5.99
C ASN A 42 4.03 -0.72 -5.83
N VAL A 43 2.99 -0.36 -6.59
CA VAL A 43 1.63 -0.87 -6.37
C VAL A 43 1.54 -2.40 -6.43
N GLU A 44 2.19 -3.02 -7.41
CA GLU A 44 2.17 -4.49 -7.58
C GLU A 44 2.95 -5.19 -6.46
N LEU A 45 4.10 -4.63 -6.06
CA LEU A 45 4.89 -5.15 -4.93
C LEU A 45 4.08 -5.10 -3.64
N PHE A 46 3.37 -4.00 -3.37
CA PHE A 46 2.54 -3.90 -2.18
C PHE A 46 1.38 -4.89 -2.20
N LEU A 47 0.73 -5.09 -3.35
CA LEU A 47 -0.33 -6.09 -3.48
C LEU A 47 0.19 -7.51 -3.23
N GLU A 48 1.39 -7.83 -3.71
CA GLU A 48 2.07 -9.10 -3.42
C GLU A 48 2.34 -9.25 -1.90
N LEU A 49 3.01 -8.27 -1.30
CA LEU A 49 3.41 -8.32 0.11
C LEU A 49 2.22 -8.29 1.08
N VAL A 50 1.17 -7.53 0.76
CA VAL A 50 -0.07 -7.50 1.55
C VAL A 50 -0.85 -8.81 1.39
N GLY A 51 -0.72 -9.45 0.23
CA GLY A 51 -1.38 -10.72 -0.07
C GLY A 51 -0.76 -11.91 0.64
N ASP A 52 0.45 -11.78 1.20
CA ASP A 52 1.10 -12.81 1.99
C ASP A 52 0.75 -12.66 3.49
N PRO A 53 -0.02 -13.60 4.09
CA PRO A 53 -0.32 -13.59 5.52
C PRO A 53 0.91 -13.76 6.43
N ALA A 54 2.04 -14.24 5.89
CA ALA A 54 3.29 -14.39 6.62
C ALA A 54 4.14 -13.11 6.64
N CYS A 55 3.80 -12.09 5.84
CA CYS A 55 4.52 -10.82 5.79
C CYS A 55 4.33 -10.02 7.09
N PRO A 56 5.41 -9.82 7.90
CA PRO A 56 5.33 -9.03 9.13
C PRO A 56 4.86 -7.59 8.91
N ALA A 57 5.27 -6.96 7.80
CA ALA A 57 4.90 -5.59 7.47
C ALA A 57 3.54 -5.46 6.75
N ARG A 58 2.75 -6.54 6.64
CA ARG A 58 1.48 -6.57 5.89
C ARG A 58 0.55 -5.40 6.22
N GLU A 59 0.31 -5.12 7.50
CA GLU A 59 -0.59 -4.04 7.93
C GLU A 59 -0.04 -2.65 7.57
N TYR A 60 1.27 -2.45 7.75
CA TYR A 60 1.94 -1.21 7.38
C TYR A 60 1.82 -0.94 5.88
N LEU A 61 2.11 -1.94 5.05
CA LEU A 61 2.06 -1.84 3.58
C LEU A 61 0.64 -1.66 3.07
N LEU A 62 -0.36 -2.23 3.74
CA LEU A 62 -1.76 -1.92 3.45
C LEU A 62 -2.04 -0.43 3.71
N GLY A 63 -1.50 0.13 4.79
CA GLY A 63 -1.53 1.58 5.03
C GLY A 63 -0.91 2.38 3.89
N SER A 64 0.29 2.01 3.44
CA SER A 64 0.96 2.63 2.29
C SER A 64 0.15 2.54 1.01
N LEU A 65 -0.54 1.42 0.75
CA LEU A 65 -1.45 1.27 -0.41
C LEU A 65 -2.62 2.27 -0.40
N TYR A 66 -3.17 2.57 0.78
CA TYR A 66 -4.19 3.62 0.90
C TYR A 66 -3.57 4.99 0.66
N CYS A 67 -2.41 5.28 1.27
CA CYS A 67 -1.68 6.51 1.03
C CYS A 67 -1.40 6.71 -0.47
N LEU A 68 -0.96 5.68 -1.19
CA LEU A 68 -0.66 5.71 -2.62
C LEU A 68 -1.82 6.29 -3.43
N VAL A 69 -3.05 5.77 -3.27
CA VAL A 69 -4.25 6.28 -3.95
C VAL A 69 -4.48 7.78 -3.67
N GLY A 70 -4.15 8.24 -2.46
CA GLY A 70 -4.30 9.62 -2.04
C GLY A 70 -3.24 10.59 -2.58
N HIS A 71 -2.09 10.11 -3.07
CA HIS A 71 -0.99 10.93 -3.60
C HIS A 71 -0.80 10.78 -5.11
N SER A 72 -1.18 9.64 -5.68
CA SER A 72 -1.03 9.40 -7.11
C SER A 72 -2.07 10.16 -7.95
N ASP A 73 -1.75 10.31 -9.23
CA ASP A 73 -2.77 10.63 -10.22
C ASP A 73 -3.77 9.47 -10.29
N ARG A 74 -5.01 9.74 -9.89
CA ARG A 74 -6.11 8.74 -9.86
C ARG A 74 -6.48 8.22 -11.24
N THR A 75 -5.98 8.87 -12.31
CA THR A 75 -6.15 8.42 -13.69
C THR A 75 -4.95 7.61 -14.21
N ASP A 76 -3.91 7.37 -13.38
CA ASP A 76 -2.76 6.57 -13.79
C ASP A 76 -3.23 5.15 -14.16
N PRO A 77 -2.97 4.71 -15.41
CA PRO A 77 -3.49 3.43 -15.90
C PRO A 77 -2.89 2.23 -15.17
N ARG A 78 -1.73 2.36 -14.50
CA ARG A 78 -1.15 1.30 -13.66
C ARG A 78 -1.98 1.13 -12.39
N LEU A 79 -2.28 2.24 -11.70
CA LEU A 79 -3.14 2.24 -10.52
C LEU A 79 -4.52 1.66 -10.84
N LEU A 80 -5.13 2.10 -11.95
CA LEU A 80 -6.46 1.62 -12.36
C LEU A 80 -6.48 0.12 -12.66
N ARG A 81 -5.44 -0.39 -13.36
CA ARG A 81 -5.33 -1.84 -13.64
C ARG A 81 -5.12 -2.66 -12.37
N ALA A 82 -4.24 -2.20 -11.48
CA ALA A 82 -3.96 -2.86 -10.21
C ALA A 82 -5.22 -2.91 -9.32
N ALA A 83 -5.94 -1.79 -9.23
CA ALA A 83 -7.20 -1.71 -8.49
C ALA A 83 -8.26 -2.67 -9.05
N GLU A 84 -8.44 -2.71 -10.37
CA GLU A 84 -9.41 -3.61 -11.02
C GLU A 84 -9.06 -5.08 -10.81
N ALA A 85 -7.79 -5.46 -10.93
CA ALA A 85 -7.33 -6.81 -10.65
C ALA A 85 -7.56 -7.19 -9.17
N ALA A 86 -7.20 -6.29 -8.25
CA ALA A 86 -7.32 -6.49 -6.81
C ALA A 86 -8.75 -6.78 -6.35
N ARG A 87 -9.78 -6.22 -7.01
CA ARG A 87 -11.21 -6.50 -6.71
C ARG A 87 -11.58 -7.98 -6.74
N THR A 88 -10.85 -8.78 -7.52
CA THR A 88 -11.07 -10.22 -7.68
C THR A 88 -10.20 -11.09 -6.75
N SER A 89 -9.40 -10.46 -5.89
CA SER A 89 -8.56 -11.16 -4.92
C SER A 89 -9.37 -11.97 -3.94
N SER A 90 -8.83 -13.11 -3.52
CA SER A 90 -9.37 -13.91 -2.42
C SER A 90 -9.04 -13.34 -1.05
N ASP A 91 -8.04 -12.45 -0.96
CA ASP A 91 -7.76 -11.68 0.25
C ASP A 91 -8.77 -10.53 0.37
N ALA A 92 -9.54 -10.54 1.45
CA ALA A 92 -10.62 -9.57 1.68
C ALA A 92 -10.13 -8.13 1.78
N TRP A 93 -8.91 -7.89 2.27
CA TRP A 93 -8.33 -6.55 2.39
C TRP A 93 -7.92 -6.01 1.04
N ILE A 94 -7.27 -6.83 0.22
CA ILE A 94 -6.91 -6.48 -1.17
C ILE A 94 -8.17 -6.23 -2.00
N ALA A 95 -9.15 -7.13 -1.91
CA ALA A 95 -10.41 -7.00 -2.64
C ALA A 95 -11.16 -5.71 -2.26
N THR A 96 -11.15 -5.37 -0.96
CA THR A 96 -11.73 -4.13 -0.45
C THR A 96 -10.98 -2.91 -0.96
N TRP A 97 -9.65 -2.90 -0.86
CA TRP A 97 -8.84 -1.80 -1.38
C TRP A 97 -9.11 -1.57 -2.88
N GLY A 98 -9.15 -2.64 -3.68
CA GLY A 98 -9.43 -2.54 -5.12
C GLY A 98 -10.79 -1.91 -5.41
N ARG A 99 -11.85 -2.33 -4.72
CA ARG A 99 -13.20 -1.75 -4.90
C ARG A 99 -13.22 -0.27 -4.57
N ARG A 100 -12.60 0.09 -3.45
CA ARG A 100 -12.53 1.48 -2.96
C ARG A 100 -11.71 2.34 -3.93
N ALA A 101 -10.53 1.89 -4.37
CA ALA A 101 -9.69 2.60 -5.33
C ALA A 101 -10.43 2.86 -6.65
N CYS A 102 -11.14 1.87 -7.20
CA CYS A 102 -12.00 2.06 -8.36
C CYS A 102 -13.10 3.10 -8.12
N GLN A 103 -13.79 3.04 -6.97
CA GLN A 103 -14.84 4.00 -6.63
C GLN A 103 -14.31 5.45 -6.57
N VAL A 104 -13.12 5.65 -6.02
CA VAL A 104 -12.46 6.96 -5.97
C VAL A 104 -12.08 7.46 -7.36
N ALA A 105 -11.63 6.57 -8.26
CA ALA A 105 -11.35 6.93 -9.64
C ALA A 105 -12.62 7.34 -10.41
N GLU A 106 -13.74 6.66 -10.17
CA GLU A 106 -15.03 6.97 -10.81
C GLU A 106 -15.70 8.23 -10.22
N HIS A 107 -15.52 8.48 -8.91
CA HIS A 107 -16.19 9.55 -8.17
C HIS A 107 -15.19 10.40 -7.37
N PRO A 108 -14.27 11.12 -8.04
CA PRO A 108 -13.17 11.81 -7.37
C PRO A 108 -13.61 12.92 -6.40
N SER A 109 -14.81 13.49 -6.60
CA SER A 109 -15.39 14.50 -5.71
C SER A 109 -15.76 13.97 -4.32
N GLY A 110 -15.86 12.65 -4.15
CA GLY A 110 -16.14 11.99 -2.86
C GLY A 110 -14.88 11.62 -2.08
N PHE A 111 -13.68 11.89 -2.60
CA PHE A 111 -12.43 11.55 -1.92
C PHE A 111 -12.18 12.48 -0.74
N ASP A 112 -12.17 11.91 0.48
CA ASP A 112 -11.67 12.56 1.69
C ASP A 112 -10.37 11.89 2.12
N ARG A 113 -9.31 12.69 2.26
CA ARG A 113 -7.97 12.18 2.57
C ARG A 113 -7.85 11.68 4.01
N ALA A 114 -8.54 12.31 4.96
CA ALA A 114 -8.50 11.91 6.36
C ALA A 114 -9.17 10.54 6.54
N ASP A 115 -10.29 10.31 5.85
CA ASP A 115 -10.97 9.01 5.85
C ASP A 115 -10.14 7.92 5.15
N TRP A 116 -9.39 8.29 4.12
CA TRP A 116 -8.62 7.34 3.32
C TRP A 116 -7.33 6.88 3.99
N CYS A 117 -6.53 7.83 4.48
CA CYS A 117 -5.20 7.56 5.03
C CYS A 117 -5.17 7.47 6.56
N GLY A 118 -6.28 7.82 7.24
CA GLY A 118 -6.36 7.84 8.70
C GLY A 118 -6.17 6.47 9.35
N LEU A 119 -5.63 6.44 10.58
CA LEU A 119 -5.47 5.23 11.40
C LEU A 119 -6.82 4.53 11.65
N ASP A 120 -7.87 5.30 11.95
CA ASP A 120 -9.24 4.79 12.15
C ASP A 120 -10.10 4.84 10.87
N GLY A 121 -9.46 5.10 9.73
CA GLY A 121 -10.11 5.30 8.44
C GLY A 121 -10.44 3.99 7.73
N LEU A 122 -10.59 4.07 6.41
CA LEU A 122 -10.94 2.94 5.56
C LEU A 122 -9.94 1.77 5.67
N ARG A 123 -8.66 2.03 5.89
CA ARG A 123 -7.66 0.97 6.07
C ARG A 123 -7.85 0.08 7.31
N SER A 124 -8.72 0.46 8.25
CA SER A 124 -8.93 -0.26 9.51
C SER A 124 -9.92 -1.43 9.42
N ASN A 125 -10.75 -1.51 8.35
CA ASN A 125 -11.74 -2.57 8.21
C ASN A 125 -11.98 -2.94 6.72
N PRO A 126 -11.97 -4.24 6.36
CA PRO A 126 -12.38 -4.68 5.04
C PRO A 126 -13.91 -4.60 4.93
N ASP A 127 -14.45 -4.47 3.72
CA ASP A 127 -15.90 -4.60 3.54
C ASP A 127 -16.30 -6.05 3.87
N ARG A 128 -17.48 -6.22 4.48
CA ARG A 128 -18.02 -7.55 4.83
C ARG A 128 -18.51 -8.33 3.63
#